data_AF-A0A2V9D6B2-F1
#
_entry.id   AF-A0A2V9D6B2-F1
#
_cell.length_a   1.000
_cell.length_b   1.000
_cell.length_c   1.000
_cell.angle_alpha   90.00
_cell.angle_beta   90.00
_cell.angle_gamma   90.00
#
_symmetry.space_group_name_H-M   'P 1'
#
loop_
_entity.id
_entity.type
_entity.pdbx_description
1 polymer ?
#
loop_
_entity_poly.entity_id
_entity_poly.type
_entity_poly.pdbx_seq_one_letter_code
_entity_poly.pdbx_strand_id
1 'polypeptide(L)'
;MGTKAIQGFVVLVGLLIVSIPLVAHHGNASYDNKVLTLKGTVTEWRWINPHVFLKLDVKGDDGKVVNWTCELVAPSNMINFGFTGDSFKPGDQVTVVTSQIARSGAPIARLGYNPAKGLIKGWQDKRPF
;
A
#
# COMPACT_ATOMS: atom_id res chain seq x y z
N MET A 1 -25.94 41.21 -29.98
CA MET A 1 -24.79 40.35 -29.61
C MET A 1 -24.13 39.88 -30.91
N GLY A 2 -22.83 40.10 -31.11
CA GLY A 2 -22.17 39.82 -32.40
C GLY A 2 -21.97 38.31 -32.64
N THR A 3 -22.04 37.88 -33.89
CA THR A 3 -21.96 36.45 -34.31
C THR A 3 -20.73 35.73 -33.74
N LYS A 4 -19.62 36.44 -33.54
CA LYS A 4 -18.38 35.92 -32.92
C LYS A 4 -18.56 35.53 -31.45
N ALA A 5 -19.38 36.26 -30.69
CA ALA A 5 -19.68 35.95 -29.29
C ALA A 5 -20.56 34.69 -29.18
N ILE A 6 -21.48 34.51 -30.12
CA ILE A 6 -22.32 33.30 -30.21
C ILE A 6 -21.47 32.08 -30.57
N GLN A 7 -20.56 32.22 -31.55
CA GLN A 7 -19.63 31.15 -31.92
C GLN A 7 -18.70 30.76 -30.75
N GLY A 8 -18.16 31.75 -30.03
CA GLY A 8 -17.33 31.51 -28.84
C GLY A 8 -18.09 30.77 -27.74
N PHE A 9 -19.35 31.16 -27.49
CA PHE A 9 -20.20 30.49 -26.51
C PHE A 9 -20.52 29.03 -26.90
N VAL A 10 -20.83 28.78 -28.19
CA VAL A 10 -21.11 27.42 -28.69
C VAL A 10 -19.88 26.51 -28.57
N VAL A 11 -18.68 27.01 -28.88
CA VAL A 11 -17.44 26.22 -28.74
C VAL A 11 -17.17 25.91 -27.26
N LEU A 12 -17.38 26.88 -26.36
CA LEU A 12 -17.16 26.68 -24.93
C LEU A 12 -18.12 25.64 -24.34
N VAL A 13 -19.41 25.72 -24.69
CA VAL A 13 -20.42 24.73 -24.28
C VAL A 13 -20.11 23.36 -24.88
N GLY A 14 -19.67 23.31 -26.14
CA GLY A 14 -19.24 22.07 -26.80
C GLY A 14 -18.08 21.39 -26.08
N LEU A 15 -17.06 22.14 -25.63
CA LEU A 15 -15.92 21.61 -24.88
C LEU A 15 -16.32 21.03 -23.51
N LEU A 16 -17.29 21.64 -22.83
CA LEU A 16 -17.78 21.17 -21.54
C LEU A 16 -18.56 19.85 -21.67
N ILE A 17 -19.24 19.62 -22.80
CA ILE A 17 -19.99 18.38 -23.05
C ILE A 17 -19.07 17.16 -23.26
N VAL A 18 -17.83 17.35 -23.70
CA VAL A 18 -16.86 16.27 -23.92
C VAL A 18 -16.06 15.92 -22.65
N SER A 19 -16.41 16.49 -21.50
CA SER A 19 -15.77 16.15 -20.23
C SER A 19 -16.23 14.77 -19.71
N ILE A 20 -15.64 13.70 -20.25
CA ILE A 20 -15.86 12.34 -19.75
C ILE A 20 -15.16 12.22 -18.39
N PRO A 21 -15.85 11.77 -17.32
CA PRO A 21 -15.21 11.49 -16.04
C PRO A 21 -14.09 10.45 -16.23
N LEU A 22 -12.85 10.83 -15.95
CA LEU A 22 -11.76 9.87 -15.90
C LEU A 22 -11.83 9.16 -14.55
N VAL A 23 -12.22 7.89 -14.55
CA VAL A 23 -12.21 7.07 -13.34
C VAL A 23 -10.75 6.78 -12.99
N ALA A 24 -10.17 7.61 -12.12
CA ALA A 24 -8.88 7.32 -11.53
C ALA A 24 -9.03 6.13 -10.57
N HIS A 25 -8.61 4.94 -11.00
CA HIS A 25 -8.48 3.80 -10.09
C HIS A 25 -7.21 3.98 -9.26
N HIS A 26 -7.34 4.22 -7.96
CA HIS A 26 -6.24 3.95 -7.03
C HIS A 26 -5.83 2.47 -7.22
N GLY A 27 -4.59 2.23 -7.66
CA GLY A 27 -4.12 1.01 -8.33
C GLY A 27 -4.23 -0.32 -7.57
N ASN A 28 -5.44 -0.74 -7.23
CA ASN A 28 -5.72 -2.04 -6.60
C ASN A 28 -5.90 -3.18 -7.61
N ALA A 29 -6.03 -2.89 -8.90
CA ALA A 29 -6.21 -3.89 -9.95
C ALA A 29 -5.01 -4.84 -10.12
N SER A 30 -3.86 -4.48 -9.54
CA SER A 30 -2.61 -5.22 -9.63
C SER A 30 -2.44 -6.30 -8.57
N TYR A 31 -3.42 -6.55 -7.69
CA TYR A 31 -3.28 -7.50 -6.58
C TYR A 31 -4.20 -8.72 -6.71
N ASP A 32 -3.71 -9.90 -6.32
CA ASP A 32 -4.50 -11.13 -6.14
C ASP A 32 -5.07 -11.18 -4.72
N ASN A 33 -6.27 -11.75 -4.54
CA ASN A 33 -7.00 -11.83 -3.26
C ASN A 33 -6.62 -13.07 -2.43
N LYS A 34 -5.52 -13.75 -2.77
CA LYS A 34 -5.04 -14.92 -2.03
C LYS A 34 -4.36 -14.49 -0.74
N VAL A 35 -4.66 -15.18 0.35
CA VAL A 35 -4.00 -14.95 1.62
C VAL A 35 -2.59 -15.54 1.59
N LEU A 36 -1.60 -14.72 1.93
CA LEU A 36 -0.20 -15.09 2.10
C LEU A 36 0.26 -14.75 3.51
N THR A 37 0.97 -15.69 4.12
CA THR A 37 1.66 -15.49 5.40
C THR A 37 3.15 -15.46 5.13
N LEU A 38 3.79 -14.34 5.45
CA LEU A 38 5.24 -14.16 5.35
C LEU A 38 5.84 -14.22 6.75
N LYS A 39 6.78 -15.12 6.98
CA LYS A 39 7.60 -15.15 8.19
C LYS A 39 9.00 -14.75 7.79
N GLY A 40 9.48 -13.61 8.28
CA GLY A 40 10.73 -13.06 7.80
C GLY A 40 11.45 -12.18 8.81
N THR A 41 12.70 -11.90 8.45
CA THR A 41 13.57 -10.97 9.18
C THR A 41 13.42 -9.60 8.58
N VAL A 42 13.17 -8.58 9.39
CA VAL A 42 13.14 -7.19 8.93
C VAL A 42 14.51 -6.81 8.41
N THR A 43 14.56 -6.29 7.19
CA THR A 43 15.76 -5.70 6.59
C THR A 43 15.68 -4.18 6.58
N GLU A 44 14.47 -3.62 6.49
CA GLU A 44 14.25 -2.17 6.47
C GLU A 44 12.83 -1.79 6.93
N TRP A 45 12.74 -0.71 7.70
CA TRP A 45 11.49 -0.02 8.03
C TRP A 45 11.57 1.43 7.57
N ARG A 46 10.92 1.73 6.44
CA ARG A 46 10.96 3.04 5.81
C ARG A 46 9.73 3.84 6.19
N TRP A 47 9.89 4.72 7.17
CA TRP A 47 8.84 5.61 7.65
C TRP A 47 8.85 6.95 6.90
N ILE A 48 8.32 6.94 5.67
CA ILE A 48 8.33 8.10 4.77
C ILE A 48 6.92 8.38 4.23
N ASN A 49 6.68 9.60 3.74
CA ASN A 49 5.44 9.99 3.08
C ASN A 49 5.60 9.81 1.55
N PRO A 50 4.62 9.26 0.79
CA PRO A 50 3.23 8.95 1.17
C PRO A 50 2.97 7.50 1.63
N HIS A 51 3.99 6.65 1.64
CA HIS A 51 3.85 5.24 2.02
C HIS A 51 4.96 4.81 2.96
N VAL A 52 4.57 4.04 3.97
CA VAL A 52 5.51 3.33 4.83
C VAL A 52 5.85 1.98 4.19
N PHE A 53 7.10 1.53 4.26
CA PHE A 53 7.50 0.22 3.73
C PHE A 53 8.18 -0.64 4.79
N LEU A 54 7.76 -1.91 4.86
CA LEU A 54 8.41 -2.96 5.62
C LEU A 54 9.07 -3.93 4.64
N LYS A 55 10.41 -4.03 4.68
CA LYS A 55 11.15 -4.99 3.87
C LYS A 55 11.58 -6.17 4.70
N LEU A 56 11.46 -7.37 4.13
CA LEU A 56 11.68 -8.64 4.82
C LEU A 56 12.55 -9.58 3.99
N ASP A 57 13.43 -10.31 4.67
CA ASP A 57 14.01 -11.53 4.14
C ASP A 57 13.16 -12.72 4.59
N VAL A 58 12.54 -13.40 3.63
CA VAL A 58 11.70 -14.57 3.87
C VAL A 58 12.40 -15.80 3.33
N LYS A 59 12.68 -16.76 4.20
CA LYS A 59 13.28 -18.04 3.82
C LYS A 59 12.18 -19.00 3.38
N GLY A 60 12.23 -19.43 2.12
CA GLY A 60 11.35 -20.46 1.58
C GLY A 60 11.74 -21.86 2.04
N ASP A 61 10.84 -22.81 1.83
CA ASP A 61 11.06 -24.22 2.18
C ASP A 61 12.21 -24.85 1.38
N ASP A 62 12.51 -24.30 0.20
CA ASP A 62 13.66 -24.67 -0.63
C ASP A 62 14.99 -24.09 -0.11
N GLY A 63 14.96 -23.41 1.03
CA GLY A 63 16.11 -22.79 1.68
C GLY A 63 16.53 -21.46 1.06
N LYS A 64 15.91 -21.01 -0.03
CA LYS A 64 16.23 -19.73 -0.68
C LYS A 64 15.61 -18.57 0.10
N VAL A 65 16.30 -17.43 0.05
CA VAL A 65 15.80 -16.19 0.63
C VAL A 65 15.17 -15.34 -0.48
N VAL A 66 13.94 -14.88 -0.23
CA VAL A 66 13.23 -13.93 -1.09
C VAL A 66 13.07 -12.62 -0.34
N ASN A 67 13.51 -11.52 -0.94
CA ASN A 67 13.36 -10.19 -0.36
C ASN A 67 11.98 -9.64 -0.70
N TRP A 68 11.13 -9.49 0.31
CA TRP A 68 9.79 -8.94 0.19
C TRP A 68 9.76 -7.45 0.48
N THR A 69 8.97 -6.71 -0.28
CA THR A 69 8.60 -5.33 0.03
C THR A 69 7.11 -5.26 0.33
N CYS A 70 6.79 -4.91 1.57
CA CYS A 70 5.42 -4.72 2.03
C CYS A 70 5.11 -3.22 2.16
N GLU A 71 4.20 -2.72 1.33
CA GLU A 71 3.74 -1.33 1.35
C GLU A 71 2.57 -1.16 2.34
N LEU A 72 2.62 -0.11 3.15
CA LEU A 72 1.54 0.32 4.03
C LEU A 72 1.04 1.72 3.65
N VAL A 73 0.06 2.23 4.39
CA VAL A 73 -0.47 3.58 4.19
C VAL A 73 0.50 4.65 4.74
N ALA A 74 0.15 5.92 4.55
CA ALA A 74 0.96 7.05 5.00
C ALA A 74 1.26 7.01 6.51
N PRO A 75 2.41 7.56 6.95
CA PRO A 75 2.79 7.68 8.36
C PRO A 75 1.67 8.25 9.26
N SER A 76 0.99 9.30 8.80
CA SER A 76 -0.13 9.94 9.50
C SER A 76 -1.26 8.98 9.84
N ASN A 77 -1.51 8.00 8.97
CA ASN A 77 -2.55 6.99 9.17
C ASN A 77 -2.01 5.85 10.05
N MET A 78 -0.76 5.47 9.85
CA MET A 78 -0.11 4.40 10.59
C MET A 78 0.02 4.69 12.09
N ILE A 79 0.16 5.97 12.49
CA ILE A 79 0.14 6.40 13.90
C ILE A 79 -1.18 6.03 14.58
N ASN A 80 -2.31 6.13 13.87
CA ASN A 80 -3.61 5.72 14.42
C ASN A 80 -3.72 4.20 14.65
N PHE A 81 -2.79 3.43 14.08
CA PHE A 81 -2.64 1.99 14.31
C PHE A 81 -1.54 1.69 15.34
N GLY A 82 -0.95 2.72 15.95
CA GLY A 82 0.07 2.67 16.98
C GLY A 82 1.51 2.53 16.46
N PHE A 83 1.72 2.50 15.15
CA PHE A 83 3.07 2.42 14.59
C PHE A 83 3.78 3.78 14.60
N THR A 84 5.10 3.72 14.65
CA THR A 84 6.03 4.85 14.65
C THR A 84 7.23 4.53 13.75
N GLY A 85 8.08 5.52 13.51
CA GLY A 85 9.36 5.33 12.80
C GLY A 85 10.31 4.32 13.44
N ASP A 86 10.13 4.00 14.72
CA ASP A 86 11.00 3.08 15.48
C ASP A 86 10.34 1.73 15.76
N SER A 87 9.17 1.46 15.17
CA SER A 87 8.39 0.24 15.44
C SER A 87 9.12 -1.05 15.07
N PHE A 88 10.01 -0.99 14.08
CA PHE A 88 10.82 -2.11 13.62
C PHE A 88 12.25 -1.69 13.35
N LYS A 89 13.17 -2.60 13.64
CA LYS A 89 14.59 -2.46 13.34
C LYS A 89 15.07 -3.67 12.53
N PRO A 90 16.12 -3.51 11.70
CA PRO A 90 16.73 -4.63 11.02
C PRO A 90 17.09 -5.77 12.00
N GLY A 91 16.77 -7.00 11.64
CA GLY A 91 16.94 -8.19 12.48
C GLY A 91 15.70 -8.62 13.26
N ASP A 92 14.69 -7.75 13.42
CA ASP A 92 13.43 -8.14 14.07
C ASP A 92 12.75 -9.30 13.29
N GLN A 93 12.23 -10.30 14.00
CA GLN A 93 11.43 -11.37 13.40
C GLN A 93 9.96 -10.98 13.41
N VAL A 94 9.31 -11.05 12.25
CA VAL A 94 7.89 -10.69 12.12
C VAL A 94 7.13 -11.72 11.29
N THR A 95 5.83 -11.85 11.58
CA THR A 95 4.90 -12.56 10.72
C THR A 95 3.88 -11.59 10.14
N VAL A 96 3.83 -11.49 8.82
CA VAL A 96 2.91 -10.62 8.08
C VAL A 96 1.86 -11.46 7.40
N VAL A 97 0.59 -11.08 7.52
CA VAL A 97 -0.53 -11.73 6.82
C VAL A 97 -1.20 -10.71 5.91
N THR A 98 -1.31 -11.02 4.63
CA THR A 98 -1.93 -10.13 3.63
C THR A 98 -2.69 -10.91 2.57
N SER A 99 -3.70 -10.27 1.99
CA SER A 99 -4.42 -10.75 0.82
C SER A 99 -4.29 -9.82 -0.39
N GLN A 100 -3.23 -8.99 -0.42
CA GLN A 100 -2.97 -8.06 -1.52
C GLN A 100 -1.54 -8.25 -2.03
N ILE A 101 -1.34 -9.26 -2.88
CA ILE A 101 -0.02 -9.63 -3.41
C ILE A 101 0.04 -9.28 -4.89
N ALA A 102 1.17 -8.74 -5.36
CA ALA A 102 1.31 -8.32 -6.74
C ALA A 102 1.04 -9.49 -7.70
N ARG A 103 0.11 -9.29 -8.65
CA ARG A 103 -0.28 -10.27 -9.66
C ARG A 103 0.87 -10.61 -10.62
N SER A 104 1.86 -9.72 -10.75
CA SER A 104 3.06 -9.96 -11.56
C SER A 104 3.96 -11.07 -11.04
N GLY A 105 3.73 -11.56 -9.81
CA GLY A 105 4.61 -12.52 -9.13
C GLY A 105 5.84 -11.87 -8.50
N ALA A 106 5.98 -10.55 -8.59
CA ALA A 106 7.00 -9.83 -7.82
C ALA A 106 6.75 -10.00 -6.31
N PRO A 107 7.81 -10.06 -5.47
CA PRO A 107 7.69 -10.20 -4.02
C PRO A 107 7.28 -8.86 -3.38
N ILE A 108 6.14 -8.34 -3.81
CA ILE A 108 5.55 -7.08 -3.38
C ILE A 108 4.15 -7.37 -2.86
N ALA A 109 3.85 -6.86 -1.68
CA ALA A 109 2.53 -6.95 -1.09
C ALA A 109 2.11 -5.61 -0.50
N ARG A 110 0.80 -5.39 -0.42
CA ARG A 110 0.21 -4.27 0.31
C ARG A 110 -0.36 -4.77 1.63
N LEU A 111 -0.15 -4.03 2.71
CA LEU A 111 -0.71 -4.33 4.02
C LEU A 111 -1.78 -3.27 4.35
N GLY A 112 -3.05 -3.66 4.26
CA GLY A 112 -4.17 -2.82 4.71
C GLY A 112 -4.50 -3.11 6.16
N TYR A 113 -4.57 -2.10 7.03
CA TYR A 113 -4.87 -2.32 8.47
C TYR A 113 -6.22 -2.97 8.68
N ASN A 114 -6.22 -4.18 9.25
CA ASN A 114 -7.41 -4.87 9.70
C ASN A 114 -7.39 -5.03 11.23
N PRO A 115 -8.17 -4.22 11.98
CA PRO A 115 -8.19 -4.27 13.44
C PRO A 115 -8.66 -5.63 14.01
N ALA A 116 -9.44 -6.41 13.24
CA ALA A 116 -9.93 -7.71 13.67
C ALA A 116 -8.93 -8.86 13.45
N LYS A 117 -7.89 -8.66 12.62
CA LYS A 117 -6.96 -9.75 12.23
C LYS A 117 -5.50 -9.52 12.62
N GLY A 118 -5.10 -8.30 12.98
CA GLY A 118 -3.72 -8.00 13.37
C GLY A 118 -2.73 -8.24 12.22
N LEU A 119 -2.33 -7.19 11.51
CA LEU A 119 -1.56 -7.36 10.28
C LEU A 119 -0.17 -7.97 10.45
N ILE A 120 0.47 -7.69 11.59
CA ILE A 120 1.85 -8.04 11.86
C ILE A 120 1.90 -8.66 13.26
N LYS A 121 1.94 -9.99 13.32
CA LYS A 121 2.10 -10.72 14.57
C LYS A 121 3.56 -10.61 15.03
N GLY A 122 3.77 -10.26 16.30
CA GLY A 122 5.06 -9.91 16.91
C GLY A 122 5.22 -8.44 17.31
N TRP A 123 4.38 -7.55 16.76
CA TRP A 123 4.31 -6.14 17.18
C TRP A 123 3.17 -5.88 18.20
N GLN A 124 2.06 -6.63 18.10
CA GLN A 124 0.92 -6.48 19.01
C GLN A 124 1.28 -6.71 20.49
N ASP A 125 2.32 -7.51 20.76
CA ASP A 125 2.81 -7.83 22.10
C ASP A 125 3.71 -6.73 22.69
N LYS A 126 4.11 -5.73 21.88
CA LYS A 126 5.01 -4.64 22.26
C LYS A 126 4.32 -3.28 22.44
N ARG A 127 2.99 -3.23 22.45
CA ARG A 127 2.27 -1.94 22.61
C ARG A 127 2.51 -1.38 24.02
N PRO A 128 3.06 -0.16 24.18
CA PRO A 128 2.71 0.63 25.35
C PRO A 128 1.23 1.01 25.18
N PHE A 129 0.44 0.79 26.22
CA PHE A 129 -1.00 1.05 26.24
C PHE A 129 -1.34 2.47 25.77
#